data_AF-A0A3P8VTP9-F1
#
_entry.id   AF-A0A3P8VTP9-F1
#
_cell.length_a   1.000
_cell.length_b   1.000
_cell.length_c   1.000
_cell.angle_alpha   90.00
_cell.angle_beta   90.00
_cell.angle_gamma   90.00
#
_symmetry.space_group_name_H-M   'P 1'
#
loop_
_entity.id
_entity.type
_entity.pdbx_description
1 polymer ?
#
loop_
_entity_poly.entity_id
_entity_poly.type
_entity_poly.pdbx_seq_one_letter_code
_entity_poly.pdbx_strand_id
1 'polypeptide(L)'
;MEIFGSTFDDSVFLEAKERVCSSLPSYAAKRCEPRWFCESSALDTDDLLEKQKVQKFRGDLALRRGNFQEALESYSSCLEWIPDNNLSIKRDVLEGMCRCCTKLGQRDRALELAESLNKEASNTCHLTSLLLLKVSIYEHFGAVSSKISSLQQLCSLLPFNPWHWFNLGQVCLQLLKNTTCAEEQHHTEEYQQEAAELDESRLRLKACTCFIRTRLLLRILQQQQSSFVLQRSEHALQMIDEALKQLNPDETLLQTLTEVMSEDLIPEKMREDYQDGESLSSVCVQSFSDRWWTTILQSSELETGDPQKTTPSSDGKCIPR
;
A
#
# COMPACT_ATOMS: atom_id res chain seq x y z
N MET A 1 -54.00 -3.61 4.75
CA MET A 1 -53.03 -4.24 3.85
C MET A 1 -52.82 -3.24 2.73
N GLU A 2 -51.91 -2.29 2.96
CA GLU A 2 -51.66 -1.20 2.02
C GLU A 2 -50.50 -1.60 1.11
N ILE A 3 -50.80 -1.61 -0.17
CA ILE A 3 -49.89 -1.96 -1.24
C ILE A 3 -48.90 -0.80 -1.36
N PHE A 4 -47.65 -1.03 -0.97
CA PHE A 4 -46.53 -0.14 -1.31
C PHE A 4 -46.29 -0.21 -2.82
N GLY A 5 -47.14 0.48 -3.59
CA GLY A 5 -46.93 0.74 -4.99
C GLY A 5 -45.87 1.82 -5.13
N SER A 6 -44.82 1.53 -5.90
CA SER A 6 -43.84 2.51 -6.36
C SER A 6 -44.51 3.48 -7.35
N THR A 7 -45.35 4.39 -6.87
CA THR A 7 -45.79 5.52 -7.67
C THR A 7 -44.62 6.50 -7.72
N PHE A 8 -43.94 6.56 -8.87
CA PHE A 8 -43.02 7.66 -9.16
C PHE A 8 -43.82 8.95 -9.01
N ASP A 9 -43.32 9.85 -8.17
CA ASP A 9 -43.91 11.16 -8.00
C ASP A 9 -43.62 11.99 -9.26
N ASP A 10 -44.62 12.20 -10.11
CA ASP A 10 -44.50 13.01 -11.32
C ASP A 10 -44.18 14.49 -11.00
N SER A 11 -44.23 14.90 -9.72
CA SER A 11 -43.81 16.24 -9.30
C SER A 11 -42.30 16.51 -9.49
N VAL A 12 -41.48 15.46 -9.69
CA VAL A 12 -40.06 15.61 -10.06
C VAL A 12 -39.89 16.16 -11.48
N PHE A 13 -40.91 15.98 -12.34
CA PHE A 13 -40.98 16.61 -13.66
C PHE A 13 -41.71 17.96 -13.54
N LEU A 14 -41.08 18.91 -12.83
CA LEU A 14 -41.53 20.30 -12.81
C LEU A 14 -41.78 20.82 -14.23
N GLU A 15 -42.81 21.66 -14.39
CA GLU A 15 -43.07 22.40 -15.64
C GLU A 15 -41.78 22.97 -16.20
N ALA A 16 -41.56 22.78 -17.51
CA ALA A 16 -40.36 23.21 -18.19
C ALA A 16 -40.10 24.70 -17.88
N LYS A 17 -39.08 25.00 -17.05
CA LYS A 17 -38.63 26.37 -16.82
C LYS A 17 -38.47 27.04 -18.19
N GLU A 18 -39.10 28.19 -18.39
CA GLU A 18 -38.91 28.99 -19.59
C GLU A 18 -37.41 29.14 -19.82
N ARG A 19 -36.91 28.46 -20.84
CA ARG A 19 -35.51 28.57 -21.24
C ARG A 19 -35.37 29.97 -21.81
N VAL A 20 -34.86 30.90 -21.00
CA VAL A 20 -34.40 32.19 -21.51
C VAL A 20 -33.40 31.87 -22.61
N CYS A 21 -33.80 32.10 -23.86
CA CYS A 21 -32.96 31.98 -25.04
C CYS A 21 -31.97 33.15 -25.01
N SER A 22 -31.01 33.07 -24.08
CA SER A 22 -29.85 33.92 -24.07
C SER A 22 -28.87 33.36 -25.07
N SER A 23 -28.35 34.22 -25.94
CA SER A 23 -27.21 33.86 -26.77
C SER A 23 -26.05 33.56 -25.83
N LEU A 24 -25.62 32.29 -25.81
CA LEU A 24 -24.38 31.95 -25.12
C LEU A 24 -23.25 32.74 -25.80
N PRO A 25 -22.30 33.30 -25.03
CA PRO A 25 -21.13 33.91 -25.62
C PRO A 25 -20.46 32.91 -26.57
N SER A 26 -19.96 33.41 -27.70
CA SER A 26 -19.26 32.58 -28.68
C SER A 26 -18.11 31.85 -27.98
N TYR A 27 -18.20 30.51 -27.92
CA TYR A 27 -17.17 29.69 -27.30
C TYR A 27 -16.00 29.52 -28.27
N ALA A 28 -14.90 30.23 -28.00
CA ALA A 28 -13.63 29.97 -28.65
C ALA A 28 -12.96 28.79 -27.94
N ALA A 29 -12.93 27.62 -28.59
CA ALA A 29 -12.22 26.47 -28.06
C ALA A 29 -10.74 26.80 -27.87
N LYS A 30 -10.22 26.54 -26.68
CA LYS A 30 -8.79 26.71 -26.38
C LYS A 30 -7.98 25.74 -27.24
N ARG A 31 -6.97 26.23 -27.95
CA ARG A 31 -6.01 25.40 -28.68
C ARG A 31 -4.90 24.97 -27.73
N CYS A 32 -4.85 23.68 -27.43
CA CYS A 32 -3.84 23.10 -26.53
C CYS A 32 -2.73 22.45 -27.35
N GLU A 33 -1.82 23.28 -27.88
CA GLU A 33 -0.63 22.77 -28.57
C GLU A 33 0.27 21.94 -27.63
N PRO A 34 1.08 21.01 -28.15
CA PRO A 34 2.01 20.24 -27.33
C PRO A 34 2.88 21.17 -26.47
N ARG A 35 2.89 20.94 -25.16
CA ARG A 35 3.63 21.75 -24.17
C ARG A 35 3.21 23.23 -24.10
N TRP A 36 1.98 23.58 -24.47
CA TRP A 36 1.44 24.94 -24.32
C TRP A 36 1.71 25.55 -22.94
N PHE A 37 1.64 24.74 -21.88
CA PHE A 37 1.90 25.16 -20.50
C PHE A 37 3.36 25.57 -20.23
N CYS A 38 4.32 25.27 -21.11
CA CYS A 38 5.71 25.73 -20.97
C CYS A 38 5.89 27.19 -21.38
N GLU A 39 4.97 27.76 -22.16
CA GLU A 39 5.06 29.16 -22.60
C GLU A 39 4.78 30.11 -21.43
N SER A 40 5.49 31.24 -21.35
CA SER A 40 5.26 32.25 -20.31
C SER A 40 3.85 32.82 -20.37
N SER A 41 3.31 32.98 -21.59
CA SER A 41 1.95 33.42 -21.88
C SER A 41 0.86 32.53 -21.28
N ALA A 42 1.16 31.28 -20.93
CA ALA A 42 0.20 30.37 -20.33
C ALA A 42 -0.28 30.84 -18.94
N LEU A 43 0.47 31.71 -18.28
CA LEU A 43 0.08 32.33 -17.00
C LEU A 43 -0.60 33.70 -17.17
N ASP A 44 -0.68 34.22 -18.40
CA ASP A 44 -1.29 35.51 -18.74
C ASP A 44 -2.82 35.38 -18.80
N THR A 45 -3.41 35.04 -17.66
CA THR A 45 -4.85 34.86 -17.48
C THR A 45 -5.25 35.26 -16.07
N ASP A 46 -6.49 35.68 -15.87
CA ASP A 46 -7.04 35.94 -14.53
C ASP A 46 -7.66 34.67 -13.91
N ASP A 47 -7.74 33.57 -14.68
CA ASP A 47 -8.30 32.30 -14.23
C ASP A 47 -7.30 31.52 -13.34
N LEU A 48 -7.57 31.49 -12.04
CA LEU A 48 -6.77 30.79 -11.04
C LEU A 48 -6.66 29.28 -11.34
N LEU A 49 -7.72 28.67 -11.87
CA LEU A 49 -7.74 27.25 -12.22
C LEU A 49 -6.79 26.96 -13.39
N GLU A 50 -6.65 27.88 -14.33
CA GLU A 50 -5.70 27.73 -15.45
C GLU A 50 -4.27 27.91 -14.98
N LYS A 51 -3.99 28.88 -14.09
CA LYS A 51 -2.67 29.02 -13.44
C LYS A 51 -2.28 27.76 -12.68
N GLN A 52 -3.21 27.20 -11.91
CA GLN A 52 -3.04 25.92 -11.21
C GLN A 52 -2.64 24.81 -12.17
N LYS A 53 -3.40 24.61 -13.27
CA LYS A 53 -3.12 23.56 -14.26
C LYS A 53 -1.75 23.73 -14.91
N VAL A 54 -1.38 24.96 -15.29
CA VAL A 54 -0.09 25.26 -15.90
C VAL A 54 1.05 24.87 -14.96
N GLN A 55 0.98 25.30 -13.70
CA GLN A 55 2.02 24.99 -12.72
C GLN A 55 2.10 23.50 -12.41
N LYS A 56 0.95 22.83 -12.27
CA LYS A 56 0.90 21.36 -12.13
C LYS A 56 1.60 20.66 -13.29
N PHE A 57 1.26 20.99 -14.54
CA PHE A 57 1.85 20.35 -15.71
C PHE A 57 3.34 20.63 -15.88
N ARG A 58 3.81 21.83 -15.52
CA ARG A 58 5.25 22.13 -15.43
C ARG A 58 5.94 21.24 -14.41
N GLY A 59 5.36 21.11 -13.21
CA GLY A 59 5.85 20.20 -12.17
C GLY A 59 5.94 18.75 -12.64
N ASP A 60 4.87 18.23 -13.24
CA ASP A 60 4.82 16.86 -13.75
C ASP A 60 5.84 16.60 -14.87
N LEU A 61 6.04 17.58 -15.76
CA LEU A 61 7.03 17.49 -16.84
C LEU A 61 8.46 17.52 -16.28
N ALA A 62 8.73 18.41 -15.34
CA ALA A 62 10.04 18.52 -14.68
C ALA A 62 10.37 17.24 -13.89
N LEU A 63 9.39 16.70 -13.15
CA LEU A 63 9.51 15.42 -12.44
C LEU A 63 9.85 14.28 -13.40
N ARG A 64 9.15 14.18 -14.54
CA ARG A 64 9.44 13.17 -15.58
C ARG A 64 10.84 13.32 -16.20
N ARG A 65 11.37 14.54 -16.26
CA ARG A 65 12.73 14.82 -16.77
C ARG A 65 13.83 14.60 -15.74
N GLY A 66 13.47 14.38 -14.47
CA GLY A 66 14.43 14.29 -13.36
C GLY A 66 14.88 15.64 -12.81
N ASN A 67 14.26 16.75 -13.23
CA ASN A 67 14.54 18.08 -12.71
C ASN A 67 13.76 18.31 -11.41
N PHE A 68 14.14 17.61 -10.34
CA PHE A 68 13.35 17.57 -9.10
C PHE A 68 13.22 18.91 -8.38
N GLN A 69 14.23 19.77 -8.46
CA GLN A 69 14.19 21.11 -7.87
C GLN A 69 13.19 22.02 -8.59
N GLU A 70 13.24 22.06 -9.93
CA GLU A 70 12.29 22.78 -10.77
C GLU A 70 10.85 22.25 -10.59
N ALA A 71 10.70 20.93 -10.43
CA ALA A 71 9.43 20.30 -10.14
C ALA A 71 8.86 20.77 -8.79
N LEU A 72 9.68 20.81 -7.74
CA LEU A 72 9.27 21.32 -6.43
C LEU A 72 8.83 22.78 -6.47
N GLU A 73 9.56 23.63 -7.20
CA GLU A 73 9.21 25.05 -7.36
C GLU A 73 7.86 25.18 -8.06
N SER A 74 7.66 24.46 -9.17
CA SER A 74 6.40 24.46 -9.91
C SER A 74 5.23 23.93 -9.07
N TYR A 75 5.43 22.85 -8.31
CA TYR A 75 4.41 22.33 -7.40
C TYR A 75 4.11 23.27 -6.23
N SER A 76 5.13 23.95 -5.69
CA SER A 76 4.94 24.95 -4.64
C SER A 76 4.12 26.13 -5.15
N SER A 77 4.44 26.64 -6.35
CA SER A 77 3.61 27.64 -7.01
C SER A 77 2.21 27.13 -7.34
N CYS A 78 2.05 25.84 -7.67
CA CYS A 78 0.73 25.24 -7.90
C CYS A 78 -0.14 25.30 -6.65
N LEU A 79 0.42 24.98 -5.47
CA LEU A 79 -0.30 24.99 -4.18
C LEU A 79 -0.96 26.34 -3.87
N GLU A 80 -0.34 27.46 -4.24
CA GLU A 80 -0.90 28.81 -4.05
C GLU A 80 -2.21 29.04 -4.81
N TRP A 81 -2.45 28.27 -5.88
CA TRP A 81 -3.63 28.39 -6.74
C TRP A 81 -4.67 27.28 -6.48
N ILE A 82 -4.42 26.35 -5.56
CA ILE A 82 -5.37 25.28 -5.24
C ILE A 82 -6.41 25.80 -4.25
N PRO A 83 -7.71 25.79 -4.60
CA PRO A 83 -8.76 26.07 -3.62
C PRO A 83 -8.79 25.03 -2.50
N ASP A 84 -9.06 25.44 -1.26
CA ASP A 84 -9.06 24.56 -0.08
C ASP A 84 -9.98 23.33 -0.20
N ASN A 85 -11.05 23.43 -1.00
CA ASN A 85 -11.98 22.34 -1.25
C ASN A 85 -11.49 21.31 -2.30
N ASN A 86 -10.43 21.62 -3.05
CA ASN A 86 -9.91 20.74 -4.11
C ASN A 86 -8.82 19.80 -3.56
N LEU A 87 -9.25 18.92 -2.67
CA LEU A 87 -8.36 17.95 -2.01
C LEU A 87 -7.70 16.98 -3.00
N SER A 88 -8.36 16.66 -4.11
CA SER A 88 -7.83 15.73 -5.11
C SER A 88 -6.53 16.25 -5.73
N ILE A 89 -6.54 17.50 -6.25
CA ILE A 89 -5.33 18.07 -6.83
C ILE A 89 -4.29 18.40 -5.75
N LYS A 90 -4.72 18.84 -4.57
CA LYS A 90 -3.81 19.08 -3.45
C LYS A 90 -3.00 17.82 -3.11
N ARG A 91 -3.66 16.67 -2.99
CA ARG A 91 -3.02 15.39 -2.70
C ARG A 91 -2.03 14.98 -3.80
N ASP A 92 -2.43 15.11 -5.06
CA ASP A 92 -1.57 14.80 -6.21
C ASP A 92 -0.29 15.66 -6.23
N VAL A 93 -0.43 16.96 -5.99
CA VAL A 93 0.70 17.90 -5.92
C VAL A 93 1.61 17.58 -4.73
N LEU A 94 1.05 17.32 -3.55
CA LEU A 94 1.83 16.95 -2.35
C LEU A 94 2.56 15.62 -2.54
N GLU A 95 1.95 14.63 -3.20
CA GLU A 95 2.61 13.37 -3.56
C GLU A 95 3.78 13.63 -4.53
N GLY A 96 3.56 14.45 -5.57
CA GLY A 96 4.61 14.88 -6.50
C GLY A 96 5.78 15.56 -5.78
N MET A 97 5.49 16.46 -4.84
CA MET A 97 6.50 17.11 -4.00
C MET A 97 7.26 16.12 -3.12
N CYS A 98 6.55 15.17 -2.51
CA CYS A 98 7.15 14.13 -1.67
C CYS A 98 8.13 13.25 -2.49
N ARG A 99 7.74 12.85 -3.71
CA ARG A 99 8.60 12.13 -4.65
C ARG A 99 9.83 12.95 -5.04
N CYS A 100 9.69 14.25 -5.28
CA CYS A 100 10.84 15.13 -5.57
C CYS A 100 11.77 15.24 -4.36
N CYS A 101 11.25 15.50 -3.16
CA CYS A 101 12.03 15.58 -1.93
C CYS A 101 12.83 14.29 -1.69
N THR A 102 12.20 13.13 -1.92
CA THR A 102 12.86 11.83 -1.86
C THR A 102 14.06 11.80 -2.80
N LYS A 103 13.87 12.14 -4.08
CA LYS A 103 14.96 12.11 -5.08
C LYS A 103 16.07 13.14 -4.85
N LEU A 104 15.78 14.22 -4.13
CA LEU A 104 16.75 15.23 -3.72
C LEU A 104 17.48 14.88 -2.40
N GLY A 105 17.20 13.72 -1.80
CA GLY A 105 17.78 13.32 -0.53
C GLY A 105 17.20 14.05 0.70
N GLN A 106 16.11 14.80 0.55
CA GLN A 106 15.46 15.56 1.62
C GLN A 106 14.50 14.66 2.41
N ARG A 107 15.05 13.77 3.25
CA ARG A 107 14.29 12.76 4.00
C ARG A 107 13.18 13.35 4.88
N ASP A 108 13.52 14.31 5.73
CA ASP A 108 12.56 14.85 6.73
C ASP A 108 11.40 15.55 6.03
N ARG A 109 11.70 16.39 5.03
CA ARG A 109 10.69 17.08 4.23
C ARG A 109 9.77 16.12 3.48
N ALA A 110 10.31 15.01 2.95
CA ALA A 110 9.48 13.99 2.31
C ALA A 110 8.51 13.34 3.31
N LEU A 111 8.96 13.05 4.53
CA LEU A 111 8.14 12.47 5.58
C LEU A 111 7.11 13.46 6.16
N GLU A 112 7.44 14.74 6.28
CA GLU A 112 6.49 15.79 6.68
C GLU A 112 5.34 15.93 5.68
N LEU A 113 5.64 15.89 4.38
CA LEU A 113 4.63 15.91 3.31
C LEU A 113 3.76 14.64 3.35
N ALA A 114 4.36 13.47 3.57
CA ALA A 114 3.63 12.21 3.74
C ALA A 114 2.70 12.25 4.97
N GLU A 115 3.14 12.84 6.08
CA GLU A 115 2.30 12.99 7.28
C GLU A 115 1.14 13.96 7.04
N SER A 116 1.36 14.99 6.22
CA SER A 116 0.30 15.92 5.82
C SER A 116 -0.76 15.22 4.97
N LEU A 117 -0.34 14.36 4.03
CA LEU A 117 -1.22 13.49 3.24
C LEU A 117 -2.01 12.47 4.08
N ASN A 118 -1.41 12.01 5.20
CA ASN A 118 -2.03 11.09 6.15
C ASN A 118 -3.23 11.72 6.85
N LYS A 119 -3.08 12.95 7.34
CA LYS A 119 -4.15 13.70 8.02
C LYS A 119 -5.35 13.96 7.12
N GLU A 120 -5.14 14.02 5.82
CA GLU A 120 -6.18 14.24 4.80
C GLU A 120 -6.68 12.92 4.16
N ALA A 121 -6.23 11.76 4.63
CA ALA A 121 -6.72 10.47 4.14
C ALA A 121 -8.13 10.20 4.69
N SER A 122 -9.07 9.89 3.80
CA SER A 122 -10.48 9.69 4.16
C SER A 122 -11.02 8.32 3.74
N ASN A 123 -10.34 7.63 2.84
CA ASN A 123 -10.71 6.31 2.34
C ASN A 123 -9.48 5.40 2.22
N THR A 124 -9.73 4.11 2.00
CA THR A 124 -8.68 3.09 1.85
C THR A 124 -7.77 3.33 0.66
N CYS A 125 -8.27 3.94 -0.43
CA CYS A 125 -7.44 4.31 -1.59
C CYS A 125 -6.40 5.38 -1.23
N HIS A 126 -6.81 6.42 -0.49
CA HIS A 126 -5.92 7.48 -0.01
C HIS A 126 -4.80 6.93 0.86
N LEU A 127 -5.15 6.01 1.77
CA LEU A 127 -4.20 5.37 2.67
C LEU A 127 -3.27 4.41 1.91
N THR A 128 -3.80 3.66 0.94
CA THR A 128 -3.00 2.76 0.09
C THR A 128 -1.93 3.53 -0.68
N SER A 129 -2.30 4.62 -1.37
CA SER A 129 -1.34 5.46 -2.09
C SER A 129 -0.28 6.05 -1.17
N LEU A 130 -0.67 6.51 0.02
CA LEU A 130 0.26 7.02 1.03
C LEU A 130 1.25 5.94 1.51
N LEU A 131 0.78 4.73 1.81
CA LEU A 131 1.63 3.65 2.27
C LEU A 131 2.62 3.21 1.18
N LEU A 132 2.19 3.14 -0.08
CA LEU A 132 3.07 2.88 -1.23
C LEU A 132 4.12 3.98 -1.41
N LEU A 133 3.73 5.25 -1.21
CA LEU A 133 4.66 6.37 -1.20
C LEU A 133 5.69 6.23 -0.08
N LYS A 134 5.26 5.92 1.15
CA LYS A 134 6.15 5.67 2.31
C LYS A 134 7.11 4.51 2.05
N VAL A 135 6.64 3.40 1.45
CA VAL A 135 7.51 2.29 1.02
C VAL A 135 8.61 2.80 0.08
N SER A 136 8.28 3.64 -0.90
CA SER A 136 9.28 4.22 -1.82
C SER A 136 10.25 5.19 -1.13
N ILE A 137 9.79 5.98 -0.16
CA ILE A 137 10.65 6.89 0.63
C ILE A 137 11.64 6.06 1.44
N TYR A 138 11.13 5.11 2.24
CA TYR A 138 11.95 4.29 3.12
C TYR A 138 12.93 3.42 2.34
N GLU A 139 12.54 2.90 1.17
CA GLU A 139 13.46 2.21 0.28
C GLU A 139 14.61 3.11 -0.16
N HIS A 140 14.32 4.34 -0.58
CA HIS A 140 15.35 5.26 -1.07
C HIS A 140 16.37 5.62 0.01
N PHE A 141 15.92 5.75 1.26
CA PHE A 141 16.76 6.12 2.40
C PHE A 141 17.27 4.91 3.22
N GLY A 142 17.05 3.68 2.75
CA GLY A 142 17.50 2.48 3.45
C GLY A 142 16.84 2.23 4.82
N ALA A 143 15.69 2.84 5.11
CA ALA A 143 14.97 2.69 6.38
C ALA A 143 14.12 1.41 6.39
N VAL A 144 14.78 0.27 6.49
CA VAL A 144 14.22 -1.06 6.25
C VAL A 144 13.05 -1.37 7.18
N SER A 145 13.20 -1.12 8.49
CA SER A 145 12.17 -1.41 9.49
C SER A 145 10.87 -0.64 9.20
N SER A 146 11.00 0.62 8.79
CA SER A 146 9.87 1.47 8.40
C SER A 146 9.21 1.02 7.09
N LYS A 147 10.01 0.52 6.13
CA LYS A 147 9.50 -0.10 4.90
C LYS A 147 8.67 -1.35 5.21
N ILE A 148 9.18 -2.24 6.06
CA ILE A 148 8.48 -3.46 6.51
C ILE A 148 7.15 -3.08 7.19
N SER A 149 7.17 -2.12 8.12
CA SER A 149 5.95 -1.66 8.80
C SER A 149 4.90 -1.15 7.81
N SER A 150 5.32 -0.38 6.80
CA SER A 150 4.40 0.15 5.77
C SER A 150 3.82 -0.97 4.89
N LEU A 151 4.62 -1.99 4.54
CA LEU A 151 4.17 -3.17 3.81
C LEU A 151 3.22 -4.05 4.64
N GLN A 152 3.46 -4.19 5.95
CA GLN A 152 2.54 -4.88 6.86
C GLN A 152 1.19 -4.17 6.94
N GLN A 153 1.19 -2.83 7.02
CA GLN A 153 -0.05 -2.04 6.96
C GLN A 153 -0.79 -2.23 5.62
N LEU A 154 -0.08 -2.30 4.50
CA LEU A 154 -0.68 -2.62 3.19
C LEU A 154 -1.30 -4.03 3.16
N CYS A 155 -0.64 -5.02 3.76
CA CYS A 155 -1.18 -6.38 3.88
C CYS A 155 -2.43 -6.42 4.76
N SER A 156 -2.47 -5.66 5.86
CA SER A 156 -3.66 -5.53 6.71
C SER A 156 -4.82 -4.83 6.01
N LEU A 157 -4.53 -3.74 5.29
CA LEU A 157 -5.52 -2.92 4.60
C LEU A 157 -6.12 -3.65 3.40
N LEU A 158 -5.28 -4.38 2.65
CA LEU A 158 -5.66 -5.08 1.41
C LEU A 158 -5.24 -6.56 1.50
N PRO A 159 -5.90 -7.35 2.37
CA PRO A 159 -5.49 -8.73 2.70
C PRO A 159 -5.53 -9.70 1.53
N PHE A 160 -6.26 -9.36 0.47
CA PHE A 160 -6.45 -10.17 -0.73
C PHE A 160 -5.58 -9.72 -1.91
N ASN A 161 -4.78 -8.65 -1.76
CA ASN A 161 -3.85 -8.23 -2.79
C ASN A 161 -2.55 -9.05 -2.70
N PRO A 162 -2.26 -9.97 -3.66
CA PRO A 162 -1.10 -10.85 -3.58
C PRO A 162 0.23 -10.09 -3.64
N TRP A 163 0.27 -8.91 -4.27
CA TRP A 163 1.53 -8.21 -4.53
C TRP A 163 2.10 -7.53 -3.29
N HIS A 164 1.26 -7.09 -2.34
CA HIS A 164 1.75 -6.53 -1.07
C HIS A 164 2.44 -7.61 -0.22
N TRP A 165 1.84 -8.80 -0.16
CA TRP A 165 2.44 -9.97 0.49
C TRP A 165 3.75 -10.37 -0.21
N PHE A 166 3.74 -10.43 -1.54
CA PHE A 166 4.93 -10.76 -2.32
C PHE A 166 6.09 -9.80 -2.01
N ASN A 167 5.82 -8.49 -2.06
CA ASN A 167 6.81 -7.46 -1.77
C ASN A 167 7.35 -7.55 -0.34
N LEU A 168 6.50 -7.82 0.66
CA LEU A 168 6.92 -8.02 2.04
C LEU A 168 7.84 -9.24 2.19
N GLY A 169 7.48 -10.36 1.54
CA GLY A 169 8.30 -11.57 1.52
C GLY A 169 9.66 -11.35 0.84
N GLN A 170 9.68 -10.63 -0.28
CA GLN A 170 10.92 -10.27 -0.98
C GLN A 170 11.85 -9.41 -0.12
N VAL A 171 11.32 -8.39 0.57
CA VAL A 171 12.13 -7.56 1.48
C VAL A 171 12.73 -8.42 2.59
N CYS A 172 11.94 -9.29 3.22
CA CYS A 172 12.46 -10.19 4.27
C CYS A 172 13.56 -11.12 3.73
N LEU A 173 13.36 -11.70 2.54
CA LEU A 173 14.35 -12.57 1.90
C LEU A 173 15.64 -11.83 1.52
N GLN A 174 15.54 -10.60 1.01
CA GLN A 174 16.70 -9.77 0.69
C GLN A 174 17.53 -9.46 1.92
N LEU A 175 16.88 -9.17 3.06
CA LEU A 175 17.59 -8.92 4.32
C LEU A 175 18.32 -10.16 4.80
N LEU A 176 17.69 -11.33 4.76
CA LEU A 176 18.36 -12.59 5.12
C LEU A 176 19.62 -12.83 4.28
N LYS A 177 19.55 -12.58 2.96
CA LYS A 177 20.71 -12.71 2.07
C LYS A 177 21.82 -11.72 2.41
N ASN A 178 21.47 -10.48 2.73
CA ASN A 178 22.43 -9.46 3.10
C ASN A 178 23.11 -9.77 4.44
N THR A 179 22.37 -10.30 5.42
CA THR A 179 22.96 -10.71 6.71
C THR A 179 23.94 -11.88 6.51
N THR A 180 23.59 -12.88 5.70
CA THR A 180 24.49 -14.02 5.42
C THR A 180 25.76 -13.63 4.66
N CYS A 181 25.72 -12.58 3.83
CA CYS A 181 26.90 -12.09 3.10
C CYS A 181 27.75 -11.08 3.90
N ALA A 182 27.17 -10.41 4.90
CA ALA A 182 27.87 -9.42 5.72
C ALA A 182 28.89 -10.04 6.69
N GLU A 183 28.82 -11.34 6.94
CA GLU A 183 29.84 -12.09 7.69
C GLU A 183 31.20 -12.13 6.96
N GLU A 184 31.26 -11.75 5.68
CA GLU A 184 32.50 -11.79 4.87
C GLU A 184 33.10 -10.40 4.54
N GLN A 185 32.42 -9.26 4.80
CA GLN A 185 32.95 -7.93 4.44
C GLN A 185 32.56 -6.81 5.43
N HIS A 186 33.57 -6.24 6.10
CA HIS A 186 33.49 -4.96 6.82
C HIS A 186 33.29 -3.81 5.82
N HIS A 187 32.07 -3.27 5.69
CA HIS A 187 31.82 -1.84 5.46
C HIS A 187 30.30 -1.52 5.43
N THR A 188 29.86 -0.69 6.38
CA THR A 188 28.89 0.43 6.31
C THR A 188 28.01 0.44 7.57
N GLU A 189 28.39 1.26 8.55
CA GLU A 189 27.90 1.23 9.94
C GLU A 189 26.42 1.63 10.10
N GLU A 190 25.83 2.38 9.16
CA GLU A 190 24.41 2.82 9.26
C GLU A 190 23.40 1.79 8.74
N TYR A 191 23.76 0.93 7.76
CA TYR A 191 22.88 -0.16 7.29
C TYR A 191 22.87 -1.36 8.25
N GLN A 192 23.97 -1.55 8.98
CA GLN A 192 24.18 -2.71 9.83
C GLN A 192 23.41 -2.62 11.16
N GLN A 193 23.09 -1.41 11.62
CA GLN A 193 22.51 -1.22 12.96
C GLN A 193 20.99 -1.47 13.02
N GLU A 194 20.24 -1.17 11.95
CA GLU A 194 18.77 -1.41 11.91
C GLU A 194 18.43 -2.86 11.49
N ALA A 195 19.28 -3.50 10.67
CA ALA A 195 19.13 -4.90 10.28
C ALA A 195 19.50 -5.88 11.41
N ALA A 196 20.45 -5.50 12.29
CA ALA A 196 20.89 -6.30 13.43
C ALA A 196 19.83 -6.44 14.54
N GLU A 197 18.79 -5.60 14.56
CA GLU A 197 17.67 -5.71 15.51
C GLU A 197 16.59 -6.74 15.08
N LEU A 198 16.65 -7.22 13.84
CA LEU A 198 15.64 -8.13 13.29
C LEU A 198 16.15 -9.58 13.34
N ASP A 199 15.68 -10.33 14.34
CA ASP A 199 15.93 -11.77 14.50
C ASP A 199 15.75 -12.53 13.17
N GLU A 200 16.83 -13.14 12.67
CA GLU A 200 16.85 -13.90 11.42
C GLU A 200 15.77 -14.98 11.37
N SER A 201 15.49 -15.63 12.50
CA SER A 201 14.47 -16.68 12.58
C SER A 201 13.09 -16.08 12.32
N ARG A 202 12.79 -14.92 12.91
CA ARG A 202 11.56 -14.16 12.65
C ARG A 202 11.49 -13.62 11.23
N LEU A 203 12.60 -13.18 10.64
CA LEU A 203 12.65 -12.73 9.24
C LEU A 203 12.36 -13.88 8.28
N ARG A 204 12.98 -15.05 8.50
CA ARG A 204 12.73 -16.28 7.74
C ARG A 204 11.28 -16.70 7.83
N LEU A 205 10.74 -16.74 9.05
CA LEU A 205 9.33 -17.07 9.30
C LEU A 205 8.40 -16.11 8.56
N LYS A 206 8.64 -14.79 8.66
CA LYS A 206 7.85 -13.77 7.96
C LYS A 206 7.93 -13.90 6.44
N ALA A 207 9.12 -14.18 5.89
CA ALA A 207 9.29 -14.44 4.46
C ALA A 207 8.46 -15.64 4.00
N CYS A 208 8.54 -16.77 4.73
CA CYS A 208 7.73 -17.96 4.46
C CYS A 208 6.23 -17.65 4.50
N THR A 209 5.74 -17.00 5.56
CA THR A 209 4.34 -16.58 5.70
C THR A 209 3.87 -15.78 4.49
N CYS A 210 4.65 -14.78 4.08
CA CYS A 210 4.29 -13.87 2.99
C CYS A 210 4.26 -14.59 1.63
N PHE A 211 5.24 -15.46 1.37
CA PHE A 211 5.30 -16.23 0.13
C PHE A 211 4.19 -17.29 0.04
N ILE A 212 3.88 -17.97 1.14
CA ILE A 212 2.75 -18.91 1.22
C ILE A 212 1.44 -18.18 0.95
N ARG A 213 1.19 -17.05 1.62
CA ARG A 213 0.00 -16.22 1.41
C ARG A 213 -0.12 -15.73 -0.03
N THR A 214 0.97 -15.26 -0.61
CA THR A 214 1.02 -14.84 -2.02
C THR A 214 0.64 -16.00 -2.94
N ARG A 215 1.22 -17.18 -2.73
CA ARG A 215 0.96 -18.38 -3.53
C ARG A 215 -0.50 -18.81 -3.47
N LEU A 216 -1.10 -18.79 -2.28
CA LEU A 216 -2.53 -19.11 -2.09
C LEU A 216 -3.42 -18.14 -2.87
N LEU A 217 -3.20 -16.83 -2.70
CA LEU A 217 -3.96 -15.78 -3.39
C LEU A 217 -3.85 -15.90 -4.91
N LEU A 218 -2.64 -16.04 -5.45
CA LEU A 218 -2.44 -16.16 -6.89
C LEU A 218 -3.11 -17.42 -7.48
N ARG A 219 -3.08 -18.55 -6.76
CA ARG A 219 -3.76 -19.78 -7.19
C ARG A 219 -5.28 -19.64 -7.20
N ILE A 220 -5.87 -18.99 -6.19
CA ILE A 220 -7.32 -18.73 -6.15
C ILE A 220 -7.72 -17.81 -7.31
N LEU A 221 -6.97 -16.75 -7.54
CA LEU A 221 -7.26 -15.76 -8.59
C LEU A 221 -6.93 -16.26 -10.00
N GLN A 222 -6.17 -17.35 -10.15
CA GLN A 222 -5.67 -17.83 -11.45
C GLN A 222 -6.79 -18.06 -12.46
N GLN A 223 -7.93 -18.61 -12.03
CA GLN A 223 -9.06 -18.90 -12.91
C GLN A 223 -9.71 -17.65 -13.51
N GLN A 224 -9.52 -16.49 -12.88
CA GLN A 224 -10.08 -15.21 -13.31
C GLN A 224 -9.10 -14.41 -14.17
N GLN A 225 -7.85 -14.86 -14.29
CA GLN A 225 -6.78 -14.14 -14.97
C GLN A 225 -6.58 -14.65 -16.39
N SER A 226 -6.21 -13.74 -17.31
CA SER A 226 -5.88 -14.07 -18.69
C SER A 226 -4.71 -13.22 -19.20
N SER A 227 -4.10 -13.67 -20.31
CA SER A 227 -3.08 -12.92 -21.05
C SER A 227 -1.90 -12.50 -20.15
N PHE A 228 -1.47 -11.25 -20.21
CA PHE A 228 -0.34 -10.68 -19.48
C PHE A 228 -0.48 -10.78 -17.96
N VAL A 229 -1.70 -10.75 -17.43
CA VAL A 229 -1.93 -10.86 -15.98
C VAL A 229 -1.62 -12.28 -15.52
N LEU A 230 -2.11 -13.28 -16.24
CA LEU A 230 -1.82 -14.69 -15.95
C LEU A 230 -0.32 -14.99 -16.05
N GLN A 231 0.34 -14.52 -17.12
CA GLN A 231 1.79 -14.70 -17.29
C GLN A 231 2.58 -14.10 -16.12
N ARG A 232 2.21 -12.91 -15.65
CA ARG A 232 2.85 -12.27 -14.50
C ARG A 232 2.66 -13.08 -13.21
N SER A 233 1.46 -13.63 -12.99
CA SER A 233 1.18 -14.48 -11.83
C SER A 233 1.94 -15.80 -11.87
N GLU A 234 2.03 -16.44 -13.03
CA GLU A 234 2.81 -17.68 -13.22
C GLU A 234 4.30 -17.46 -12.93
N HIS A 235 4.86 -16.36 -13.45
CA HIS A 235 6.23 -15.98 -13.15
C HIS A 235 6.44 -15.72 -11.65
N ALA A 236 5.49 -15.05 -10.98
CA ALA A 236 5.56 -14.83 -9.54
C ALA A 236 5.48 -16.16 -8.74
N LEU A 237 4.64 -17.11 -9.16
CA LEU A 237 4.56 -18.44 -8.56
C LEU A 237 5.88 -19.21 -8.67
N GLN A 238 6.56 -19.13 -9.81
CA GLN A 238 7.88 -19.73 -9.99
C GLN A 238 8.92 -19.12 -9.04
N MET A 239 8.98 -17.79 -8.96
CA MET A 239 9.88 -17.10 -8.02
C MET A 239 9.59 -17.47 -6.55
N ILE A 240 8.31 -17.63 -6.20
CA ILE A 240 7.90 -18.05 -4.86
C ILE A 240 8.38 -19.47 -4.56
N ASP A 241 8.22 -20.40 -5.48
CA ASP A 241 8.66 -21.79 -5.28
C ASP A 241 10.19 -21.87 -5.15
N GLU A 242 10.94 -21.05 -5.89
CA GLU A 242 12.39 -20.90 -5.70
C GLU A 242 12.75 -20.30 -4.35
N ALA A 243 12.05 -19.25 -3.91
CA ALA A 243 12.27 -18.61 -2.62
C ALA A 243 11.98 -19.56 -1.45
N LEU A 244 10.90 -20.34 -1.53
CA LEU A 244 10.56 -21.33 -0.49
C LEU A 244 11.56 -22.49 -0.46
N LYS A 245 12.12 -22.91 -1.60
CA LYS A 245 13.23 -23.87 -1.63
C LYS A 245 14.48 -23.32 -0.95
N GLN A 246 14.78 -22.02 -1.14
CA GLN A 246 15.93 -21.36 -0.49
C GLN A 246 15.72 -21.22 1.03
N LEU A 247 14.49 -20.89 1.46
CA LEU A 247 14.14 -20.74 2.88
C LEU A 247 14.05 -22.08 3.62
N ASN A 248 13.79 -23.16 2.88
CA ASN A 248 13.71 -24.55 3.35
C ASN A 248 12.89 -24.70 4.67
N PRO A 249 11.63 -24.25 4.72
CA PRO A 249 10.77 -24.54 5.86
C PRO A 249 10.55 -26.04 5.96
N ASP A 250 10.51 -26.58 7.18
CA ASP A 250 10.09 -27.97 7.38
C ASP A 250 8.63 -28.17 6.96
N GLU A 251 8.24 -29.44 6.79
CA GLU A 251 6.91 -29.80 6.29
C GLU A 251 5.81 -29.41 7.28
N THR A 252 6.09 -29.45 8.59
CA THR A 252 5.13 -29.08 9.64
C THR A 252 4.87 -27.58 9.62
N LEU A 253 5.91 -26.75 9.60
CA LEU A 253 5.79 -25.30 9.48
C LEU A 253 5.09 -24.90 8.18
N LEU A 254 5.42 -25.56 7.06
CA LEU A 254 4.76 -25.29 5.78
C LEU A 254 3.25 -25.56 5.86
N GLN A 255 2.85 -26.66 6.51
CA GLN A 255 1.45 -27.03 6.71
C GLN A 255 0.75 -26.04 7.65
N THR A 256 1.33 -25.76 8.82
CA THR A 256 0.82 -24.82 9.82
C THR A 256 0.63 -23.41 9.23
N LEU A 257 1.63 -22.88 8.52
CA LEU A 257 1.52 -21.58 7.86
C LEU A 257 0.47 -21.58 6.75
N THR A 258 0.32 -22.68 6.01
CA THR A 258 -0.70 -22.79 4.96
C THR A 258 -2.10 -22.76 5.56
N GLU A 259 -2.32 -23.45 6.68
CA GLU A 259 -3.60 -23.46 7.39
C GLU A 259 -3.97 -22.05 7.87
N VAL A 260 -3.10 -21.42 8.67
CA VAL A 260 -3.32 -20.06 9.21
C VAL A 260 -3.52 -19.04 8.09
N MET A 261 -2.68 -19.08 7.04
CA MET A 261 -2.78 -18.13 5.93
C MET A 261 -3.89 -18.45 4.92
N SER A 262 -4.71 -19.47 5.16
CA SER A 262 -5.89 -19.80 4.34
C SER A 262 -7.23 -19.55 5.03
N GLU A 263 -7.24 -19.35 6.35
CA GLU A 263 -8.45 -19.25 7.18
C GLU A 263 -9.45 -18.19 6.68
N ASP A 264 -8.94 -17.03 6.24
CA ASP A 264 -9.75 -15.90 5.77
C ASP A 264 -9.92 -15.84 4.24
N LEU A 265 -9.39 -16.82 3.49
CA LEU A 265 -9.46 -16.87 2.02
C LEU A 265 -10.77 -17.46 1.52
N ILE A 266 -11.85 -16.70 1.66
CA ILE A 266 -13.19 -17.05 1.20
C ILE A 266 -13.46 -16.37 -0.16
N PRO A 267 -13.63 -17.11 -1.27
CA PRO A 267 -13.75 -16.54 -2.62
C PRO A 267 -14.81 -15.44 -2.76
N GLU A 268 -15.94 -15.54 -2.04
CA GLU A 268 -17.02 -14.55 -2.06
C GLU A 268 -16.56 -13.20 -1.50
N LYS A 269 -15.71 -13.19 -0.48
CA LYS A 269 -15.15 -11.97 0.14
C LYS A 269 -14.01 -11.38 -0.68
N MET A 270 -13.46 -12.15 -1.62
CA MET A 270 -12.31 -11.77 -2.45
C MET A 270 -12.69 -11.06 -3.75
N ARG A 271 -13.97 -10.74 -3.98
CA ARG A 271 -14.38 -9.97 -5.16
C ARG A 271 -13.95 -8.50 -5.04
N GLU A 272 -13.63 -7.89 -6.18
CA GLU A 272 -13.13 -6.50 -6.27
C GLU A 272 -14.09 -5.48 -5.66
N ASP A 273 -15.41 -5.71 -5.81
CA ASP A 273 -16.47 -4.83 -5.28
C ASP A 273 -16.42 -4.60 -3.75
N TYR A 274 -15.63 -5.38 -3.02
CA TYR A 274 -15.49 -5.31 -1.56
C TYR A 274 -14.12 -4.82 -1.10
N GLN A 275 -13.25 -4.34 -1.98
CA GLN A 275 -11.82 -4.16 -1.68
C GLN A 275 -11.29 -2.73 -1.81
N ASP A 276 -12.05 -1.80 -2.38
CA ASP A 276 -11.57 -0.43 -2.59
C ASP A 276 -12.57 0.66 -2.17
N GLY A 277 -12.03 1.86 -1.95
CA GLY A 277 -12.84 3.07 -1.76
C GLY A 277 -13.59 3.21 -0.43
N GLU A 278 -13.54 2.22 0.46
CA GLU A 278 -14.23 2.29 1.76
C GLU A 278 -13.76 3.50 2.60
N SER A 279 -14.71 4.13 3.30
CA SER A 279 -14.40 5.23 4.21
C SER A 279 -13.60 4.73 5.41
N LEU A 280 -12.51 5.42 5.77
CA LEU A 280 -11.70 5.06 6.93
C LEU A 280 -12.49 5.15 8.25
N SER A 281 -13.60 5.88 8.28
CA SER A 281 -14.50 5.93 9.44
C SER A 281 -15.30 4.64 9.66
N SER A 282 -15.47 3.81 8.63
CA SER A 282 -16.23 2.57 8.67
C SER A 282 -15.35 1.31 8.66
N VAL A 283 -14.08 1.42 8.26
CA VAL A 283 -13.17 0.28 8.19
C VAL A 283 -12.51 0.01 9.54
N CYS A 284 -12.70 -1.19 10.08
CA CYS A 284 -11.91 -1.70 11.19
C CYS A 284 -10.75 -2.53 10.65
N VAL A 285 -9.55 -1.93 10.56
CA VAL A 285 -8.34 -2.63 10.12
C VAL A 285 -7.60 -3.18 11.35
N GLN A 286 -7.60 -4.51 11.50
CA GLN A 286 -6.74 -5.16 12.48
C GLN A 286 -5.26 -5.04 12.08
N SER A 287 -4.38 -4.86 13.07
CA SER A 287 -2.95 -4.82 12.81
C SER A 287 -2.47 -6.17 12.25
N PHE A 288 -1.40 -6.15 11.45
CA PHE A 288 -0.78 -7.36 10.91
C PHE A 288 -0.43 -8.34 12.05
N SER A 289 0.00 -7.78 13.18
CA SER A 289 0.37 -8.53 14.36
C SER A 289 -0.82 -9.28 14.96
N ASP A 290 -1.91 -8.56 15.20
CA ASP A 290 -3.11 -9.12 15.83
C ASP A 290 -3.81 -10.13 14.93
N ARG A 291 -3.82 -9.87 13.61
CA ARG A 291 -4.57 -10.69 12.65
C ARG A 291 -3.87 -11.99 12.29
N TRP A 292 -2.54 -11.98 12.16
CA TRP A 292 -1.79 -13.16 11.68
C TRP A 292 -0.56 -13.46 12.50
N TRP A 293 0.25 -12.46 12.83
CA TRP A 293 1.61 -12.70 13.36
C TRP A 293 1.61 -13.39 14.74
N THR A 294 0.73 -12.98 15.65
CA THR A 294 0.68 -13.53 17.01
C THR A 294 0.33 -15.02 16.97
N THR A 295 -0.65 -15.41 16.16
CA THR A 295 -1.03 -16.82 15.95
C THR A 295 0.13 -17.61 15.36
N ILE A 296 0.80 -17.08 14.34
CA ILE A 296 1.95 -17.73 13.70
C ILE A 296 3.08 -17.99 14.69
N LEU A 297 3.41 -17.01 15.55
CA LEU A 297 4.43 -17.18 16.57
C LEU A 297 4.05 -18.27 17.59
N GLN A 298 2.81 -18.26 18.07
CA GLN A 298 2.33 -19.27 19.03
C GLN A 298 2.38 -20.69 18.43
N SER A 299 1.95 -20.85 17.17
CA SER A 299 2.00 -22.13 16.48
C SER A 299 3.45 -22.59 16.24
N SER A 300 4.36 -21.67 15.92
CA SER A 300 5.78 -22.00 15.74
C SER A 300 6.48 -22.38 17.05
N GLU A 301 6.14 -21.76 18.19
CA GLU A 301 6.74 -22.05 19.50
C GLU A 301 6.22 -23.36 20.09
N LEU A 302 4.93 -23.66 19.93
CA LEU A 302 4.31 -24.92 20.36
C LEU A 302 4.97 -26.16 19.73
N GLU A 303 5.54 -26.02 18.53
CA GLU A 303 6.24 -27.11 17.83
C GLU A 303 7.70 -27.29 18.31
N THR A 304 8.33 -26.25 18.87
CA THR A 304 9.69 -26.34 19.46
C THR A 304 9.68 -26.84 20.91
N GLY A 305 8.51 -26.91 21.55
CA GLY A 305 8.31 -27.47 22.88
C GLY A 305 8.34 -29.00 22.86
N ASP A 306 9.45 -29.59 23.27
CA ASP A 306 9.57 -31.03 23.53
C ASP A 306 8.41 -31.54 24.42
N PRO A 307 7.60 -32.53 23.99
CA PRO A 307 6.49 -33.06 24.79
C PRO A 307 6.93 -33.80 26.07
N GLN A 308 8.23 -33.98 26.30
CA GLN A 308 8.74 -34.69 27.47
C GLN A 308 9.15 -33.76 28.62
N LYS A 309 8.18 -33.10 29.26
CA LYS A 309 8.34 -32.63 30.65
C LYS A 309 7.01 -32.35 31.37
N THR A 310 6.10 -33.31 31.33
CA THR A 310 5.02 -33.41 32.33
C THR A 310 4.95 -34.85 32.84
N THR A 311 5.90 -35.22 33.70
CA THR A 311 5.68 -36.34 34.62
C THR A 311 4.65 -35.89 35.66
N PRO A 312 3.54 -36.62 35.85
CA PRO A 312 2.65 -36.36 36.98
C PRO A 312 3.36 -36.87 38.23
N SER A 313 3.67 -36.00 39.19
CA SER A 313 4.07 -36.49 40.52
C SER A 313 2.84 -37.07 41.20
N SER A 314 2.68 -38.38 41.11
CA SER A 314 1.88 -39.15 42.03
C SER A 314 2.57 -39.14 43.39
N ASP A 315 2.11 -38.32 44.32
CA ASP A 315 2.30 -38.57 45.74
C ASP A 315 0.96 -38.36 46.44
N GLY A 316 0.23 -39.47 46.56
CA GLY A 316 -0.80 -39.59 47.56
C GLY A 316 -0.15 -39.76 48.93
N LYS A 317 -0.60 -38.99 49.93
CA LYS A 317 -0.57 -39.43 51.32
C LYS A 317 -1.69 -38.77 52.12
N CYS A 318 -2.33 -39.62 52.90
CA CYS A 318 -3.57 -39.45 53.64
C CYS A 318 -3.59 -38.30 54.67
N ILE A 319 -4.82 -37.84 54.90
CA ILE A 319 -5.39 -37.14 56.08
C ILE A 319 -5.11 -37.97 57.37
N PRO A 320 -4.93 -37.39 58.57
CA PRO A 320 -6.01 -36.89 59.47
C PRO A 320 -5.63 -35.58 60.22
N ARG A 321 -6.51 -34.71 60.73
CA ARG A 321 -7.89 -34.74 61.24
C ARG A 321 -8.60 -33.44 60.85
#